data_AF-A0A9W6Z8F2-F1
#
_entry.id   AF-A0A9W6Z8F2-F1
#
_cell.length_a   1.000
_cell.length_b   1.000
_cell.length_c   1.000
_cell.angle_alpha   90.00
_cell.angle_beta   90.00
_cell.angle_gamma   90.00
#
_symmetry.space_group_name_H-M   'P 1'
#
loop_
_entity.id
_entity.type
_entity.pdbx_description
1 polymer ?
#
loop_
_entity_poly.entity_id
_entity_poly.type
_entity_poly.pdbx_seq_one_letter_code
_entity_poly.pdbx_strand_id
1 'polypeptide(L)'
;MPLWSSGVNTELGFMYVGGVLIMVSLLGIYLIFVITLLILMIRLGVEGSQTLDSIEWTLANKDSIGSTLTHIPYDKLEKIITPKFNTNYFNDLCTEFPKSGWFFKYVDEHCPTSMTYGSCSLGNNWETCNTDASGRGSCPKENACDNAMENNAYKDESYSDTALQNCAYHECRYGTLKYVHDEMGPVQDIIKFVVYVLLAMIFLTGLLICYNPQDDVSQQLVKTGVMVETRKVKKPEPRGLGPGGVDRRKSTGNHGSGGRQRMSNSGNRV
;
A
#
# COMPACT_ATOMS: atom_id res chain seq x y z
N MET A 1 49.02 -51.00 13.91
CA MET A 1 48.79 -50.11 12.76
C MET A 1 47.29 -50.00 12.54
N PRO A 2 46.62 -48.89 12.90
CA PRO A 2 45.26 -48.63 12.45
C PRO A 2 45.33 -47.65 11.27
N LEU A 3 45.09 -48.18 10.08
CA LEU A 3 44.57 -47.44 8.92
C LEU A 3 43.05 -47.47 9.06
N TRP A 4 42.36 -46.44 8.53
CA TRP A 4 40.90 -46.21 8.49
C TRP A 4 40.40 -45.18 9.50
N SER A 5 40.22 -43.94 9.04
CA SER A 5 39.01 -43.11 9.23
C SER A 5 39.31 -41.66 8.81
N SER A 6 39.28 -41.38 7.51
CA SER A 6 39.45 -40.02 6.98
C SER A 6 38.49 -39.66 5.84
N GLY A 7 37.49 -40.50 5.55
CA GLY A 7 36.61 -40.33 4.38
C GLY A 7 35.23 -39.72 4.64
N VAL A 8 34.80 -39.46 5.89
CA VAL A 8 33.38 -39.18 6.19
C VAL A 8 33.05 -37.67 6.27
N ASN A 9 34.05 -36.78 6.33
CA ASN A 9 33.80 -35.35 6.61
C ASN A 9 33.53 -34.47 5.37
N THR A 10 33.72 -34.96 4.15
CA THR A 10 33.56 -34.14 2.93
C THR A 10 32.11 -34.04 2.46
N GLU A 11 31.26 -35.05 2.71
CA GLU A 11 29.86 -35.01 2.23
C GLU A 11 28.97 -34.08 3.05
N LEU A 12 29.22 -33.95 4.38
CA LEU A 12 28.49 -33.00 5.21
C LEU A 12 28.74 -31.53 4.83
N GLY A 13 29.95 -31.21 4.32
CA GLY A 13 30.30 -29.85 3.92
C GLY A 13 29.50 -29.36 2.71
N PHE A 14 29.25 -30.25 1.73
CA PHE A 14 28.49 -29.89 0.53
C PHE A 14 27.01 -29.66 0.81
N MET A 15 26.39 -30.45 1.69
CA MET A 15 24.99 -30.23 2.09
C MET A 15 24.80 -28.89 2.82
N TYR A 16 25.77 -28.50 3.65
CA TYR A 16 25.69 -27.23 4.39
C TYR A 16 25.80 -26.01 3.48
N VAL A 17 26.78 -25.99 2.56
CA VAL A 17 26.97 -24.86 1.63
C VAL A 17 25.78 -24.72 0.66
N GLY A 18 25.27 -25.83 0.14
CA GLY A 18 24.08 -25.83 -0.71
C GLY A 18 22.84 -25.31 0.02
N GLY A 19 22.62 -25.75 1.26
CA GLY A 19 21.51 -25.29 2.09
C GLY A 19 21.55 -23.79 2.38
N VAL A 20 22.74 -23.25 2.70
CA VAL A 20 22.92 -21.81 2.98
C VAL A 20 22.64 -20.98 1.73
N LEU A 21 23.14 -21.38 0.56
CA LEU A 21 22.88 -20.66 -0.70
C LEU A 21 21.39 -20.62 -1.03
N ILE A 22 20.68 -21.74 -0.89
CA ILE A 22 19.23 -21.80 -1.13
C ILE A 22 18.48 -20.88 -0.17
N MET A 23 18.82 -20.89 1.12
CA MET A 23 18.20 -20.01 2.12
C MET A 23 18.41 -18.52 1.80
N VAL A 24 19.63 -18.14 1.40
CA VAL A 24 19.95 -16.75 1.03
C VAL A 24 19.18 -16.33 -0.24
N SER A 25 19.09 -17.21 -1.24
CA SER A 25 18.30 -16.94 -2.45
C SER A 25 16.82 -16.78 -2.14
N LEU A 26 16.24 -17.66 -1.32
CA LEU A 26 14.82 -17.57 -0.92
C LEU A 26 14.54 -16.29 -0.13
N LEU A 27 15.43 -15.90 0.79
CA LEU A 27 15.32 -14.66 1.53
C LEU A 27 15.38 -13.43 0.59
N GLY A 28 16.28 -13.44 -0.39
CA GLY A 28 16.37 -12.38 -1.40
C GLY A 28 15.08 -12.24 -2.23
N ILE A 29 14.53 -13.37 -2.71
CA ILE A 29 13.26 -13.38 -3.46
C ILE A 29 12.11 -12.87 -2.59
N TYR A 30 12.04 -13.31 -1.33
CA TYR A 30 11.04 -12.85 -0.38
C TYR A 30 11.12 -11.34 -0.14
N LEU A 31 12.31 -10.79 0.07
CA LEU A 31 12.50 -9.35 0.26
C LEU A 31 12.08 -8.54 -0.97
N ILE A 32 12.43 -9.00 -2.18
CA ILE A 32 11.99 -8.34 -3.42
C ILE A 32 10.46 -8.33 -3.50
N PHE A 33 9.81 -9.46 -3.21
CA PHE A 33 8.35 -9.56 -3.21
C PHE A 33 7.68 -8.63 -2.18
N VAL A 34 8.22 -8.55 -0.96
CA VAL A 34 7.69 -7.64 0.08
C VAL A 34 7.85 -6.19 -0.33
N ILE A 35 9.00 -5.81 -0.91
CA ILE A 35 9.27 -4.44 -1.37
C ILE A 35 8.35 -4.08 -2.55
N THR A 36 8.15 -4.97 -3.51
CA THR A 36 7.26 -4.70 -4.65
C THR A 36 5.81 -4.57 -4.21
N LEU A 37 5.34 -5.41 -3.29
CA LEU A 37 4.03 -5.26 -2.67
C LEU A 37 3.90 -3.94 -1.92
N LEU A 38 4.91 -3.54 -1.14
CA LEU A 38 4.91 -2.27 -0.42
C LEU A 38 4.79 -1.09 -1.38
N ILE A 39 5.58 -1.07 -2.47
CA ILE A 39 5.53 -0.01 -3.49
C ILE A 39 4.13 0.05 -4.14
N LEU A 40 3.57 -1.12 -4.46
CA LEU A 40 2.24 -1.20 -5.06
C LEU A 40 1.15 -0.67 -4.11
N MET A 41 1.20 -1.04 -2.83
CA MET A 41 0.23 -0.55 -1.83
C MET A 41 0.37 0.94 -1.57
N ILE A 42 1.61 1.48 -1.54
CA ILE A 42 1.82 2.93 -1.43
C ILE A 42 1.23 3.66 -2.64
N ARG A 43 1.46 3.16 -3.86
CA ARG A 43 0.89 3.79 -5.07
C ARG A 43 -0.64 3.76 -5.06
N LEU A 44 -1.23 2.61 -4.75
CA LEU A 44 -2.69 2.49 -4.60
C LEU A 44 -3.23 3.43 -3.51
N GLY A 45 -2.51 3.57 -2.40
CA GLY A 45 -2.87 4.50 -1.34
C GLY A 45 -2.83 5.97 -1.77
N VAL A 46 -1.79 6.38 -2.52
CA VAL A 46 -1.65 7.76 -3.01
C VAL A 46 -2.71 8.08 -4.06
N GLU A 47 -2.89 7.21 -5.04
CA GLU A 47 -3.91 7.39 -6.09
C GLU A 47 -5.32 7.39 -5.49
N GLY A 48 -5.58 6.45 -4.56
CA GLY A 48 -6.84 6.36 -3.82
C GLY A 48 -7.12 7.59 -2.94
N SER A 49 -6.10 8.17 -2.32
CA SER A 49 -6.22 9.42 -1.55
C SER A 49 -6.61 10.58 -2.44
N GLN A 50 -5.91 10.76 -3.55
CA GLN A 50 -6.22 11.85 -4.48
C GLN A 50 -7.64 11.75 -5.04
N THR A 51 -8.12 10.53 -5.32
CA THR A 51 -9.52 10.33 -5.75
C THR A 51 -10.50 10.66 -4.64
N LEU A 52 -10.22 10.27 -3.39
CA LEU A 52 -11.14 10.54 -2.28
C LEU A 52 -11.21 12.02 -1.93
N ASP A 53 -10.07 12.72 -1.96
CA ASP A 53 -10.02 14.17 -1.73
C ASP A 53 -10.82 14.94 -2.81
N SER A 54 -10.77 14.48 -4.07
CA SER A 54 -11.55 15.06 -5.18
C SER A 54 -13.06 14.86 -4.97
N ILE A 55 -13.45 13.68 -4.51
CA ILE A 55 -14.84 13.35 -4.20
C ILE A 55 -15.33 14.18 -3.01
N GLU A 56 -14.55 14.23 -1.93
CA GLU A 56 -14.88 15.01 -0.73
C GLU A 56 -15.04 16.49 -1.07
N TRP A 57 -14.14 17.07 -1.88
CA TRP A 57 -14.27 18.45 -2.35
C TRP A 57 -15.57 18.67 -3.13
N THR A 58 -15.93 17.74 -4.02
CA THR A 58 -17.16 17.84 -4.82
C THR A 58 -18.43 17.76 -3.94
N LEU A 59 -18.43 16.87 -2.95
CA LEU A 59 -19.52 16.73 -1.98
C LEU A 59 -19.63 17.96 -1.07
N ALA A 60 -18.51 18.47 -0.56
CA ALA A 60 -18.50 19.68 0.28
C ALA A 60 -18.96 20.91 -0.50
N ASN A 61 -18.58 21.02 -1.78
CA ASN A 61 -19.00 22.14 -2.62
C ASN A 61 -20.51 22.12 -2.86
N LYS A 62 -21.11 20.94 -3.07
CA LYS A 62 -22.58 20.77 -3.13
C LYS A 62 -23.27 21.33 -1.89
N ASP A 63 -22.78 20.98 -0.70
CA ASP A 63 -23.41 21.40 0.56
C ASP A 63 -23.25 22.91 0.80
N SER A 64 -22.13 23.51 0.37
CA SER A 64 -21.84 24.94 0.57
C SER A 64 -22.64 25.88 -0.35
N ILE A 65 -22.96 25.45 -1.56
CA ILE A 65 -23.63 26.29 -2.57
C ILE A 65 -25.15 26.35 -2.33
N GLY A 66 -25.68 25.49 -1.46
CA GLY A 66 -27.11 25.37 -1.25
C GLY A 66 -27.83 24.89 -2.50
N SER A 67 -29.16 24.83 -2.46
CA SER A 67 -30.00 24.32 -3.56
C SER A 67 -29.92 25.12 -4.88
N THR A 68 -29.16 26.21 -4.91
CA THR A 68 -28.79 26.94 -6.12
C THR A 68 -27.83 26.08 -6.93
N LEU A 69 -28.38 25.25 -7.81
CA LEU A 69 -27.67 24.23 -8.56
C LEU A 69 -26.72 24.89 -9.58
N THR A 70 -25.55 25.39 -9.15
CA THR A 70 -24.51 25.78 -10.11
C THR A 70 -23.92 24.50 -10.67
N HIS A 71 -23.87 24.37 -12.00
CA HIS A 71 -23.27 23.23 -12.69
C HIS A 71 -21.82 23.03 -12.24
N ILE A 72 -21.58 22.04 -11.37
CA ILE A 72 -20.25 21.61 -10.99
C ILE A 72 -19.74 20.68 -12.11
N PRO A 73 -18.69 21.09 -12.85
CA PRO A 73 -18.18 20.30 -13.95
C PRO A 73 -17.72 18.93 -13.45
N TYR A 74 -17.86 17.92 -14.30
CA TYR A 74 -17.41 16.58 -13.95
C TYR A 74 -15.89 16.54 -13.75
N ASP A 75 -15.47 15.91 -12.67
CA ASP A 75 -14.06 15.63 -12.42
C ASP A 75 -13.55 14.53 -13.38
N LYS A 76 -12.25 14.21 -13.31
CA LYS A 76 -11.67 13.19 -14.19
C LYS A 76 -12.22 11.78 -13.90
N LEU A 77 -12.53 11.48 -12.65
CA LEU A 77 -12.98 10.16 -12.21
C LEU A 77 -14.43 9.93 -12.64
N GLU A 78 -15.29 10.91 -12.39
CA GLU A 78 -16.68 10.92 -12.81
C GLU A 78 -16.79 10.77 -14.32
N LYS A 79 -16.00 11.50 -15.11
CA LYS A 79 -15.96 11.31 -16.58
C LYS A 79 -15.70 9.87 -17.02
N ILE A 80 -15.04 9.07 -16.18
CA ILE A 80 -14.77 7.65 -16.44
C ILE A 80 -15.91 6.75 -15.91
N ILE A 81 -16.47 7.08 -14.74
CA ILE A 81 -17.51 6.27 -14.07
C ILE A 81 -18.87 6.49 -14.73
N THR A 82 -19.22 7.73 -15.01
CA THR A 82 -20.52 8.18 -15.48
C THR A 82 -21.00 7.46 -16.75
N PRO A 83 -20.19 7.31 -17.83
CA PRO A 83 -20.61 6.53 -19.00
C PRO A 83 -20.88 5.06 -18.69
N LYS A 84 -20.12 4.47 -17.74
CA LYS A 84 -20.30 3.08 -17.30
C LYS A 84 -21.54 2.93 -16.44
N PHE A 85 -21.79 3.88 -15.54
CA PHE A 85 -23.01 3.94 -14.74
C PHE A 85 -24.23 4.00 -15.67
N ASN A 86 -24.22 4.89 -16.66
CA ASN A 86 -25.31 4.99 -17.63
C ASN A 86 -25.49 3.71 -18.43
N THR A 87 -24.40 3.17 -18.95
CA THR A 87 -24.45 1.90 -19.69
C THR A 87 -25.06 0.80 -18.83
N ASN A 88 -24.63 0.63 -17.58
CA ASN A 88 -25.18 -0.40 -16.69
C ASN A 88 -26.63 -0.12 -16.28
N TYR A 89 -26.96 1.12 -15.93
CA TYR A 89 -28.31 1.54 -15.55
C TYR A 89 -29.29 1.28 -16.68
N PHE A 90 -29.03 1.77 -17.88
CA PHE A 90 -29.92 1.55 -19.01
C PHE A 90 -29.90 0.09 -19.47
N ASN A 91 -28.76 -0.60 -19.48
CA ASN A 91 -28.74 -2.03 -19.82
C ASN A 91 -29.63 -2.85 -18.89
N ASP A 92 -29.54 -2.62 -17.57
CA ASP A 92 -30.37 -3.35 -16.62
C ASP A 92 -31.85 -2.88 -16.71
N LEU A 93 -32.10 -1.58 -16.89
CA LEU A 93 -33.46 -1.01 -17.01
C LEU A 93 -34.21 -1.55 -18.23
N CYS A 94 -33.51 -1.71 -19.36
CA CYS A 94 -34.08 -2.14 -20.63
C CYS A 94 -34.25 -3.66 -20.75
N THR A 95 -33.88 -4.44 -19.74
CA THR A 95 -34.03 -5.90 -19.79
C THR A 95 -35.45 -6.32 -19.46
N GLU A 96 -36.00 -7.31 -20.19
CA GLU A 96 -37.36 -7.86 -19.97
C GLU A 96 -37.60 -8.35 -18.54
N PHE A 97 -36.52 -8.75 -17.87
CA PHE A 97 -36.51 -9.10 -16.45
C PHE A 97 -35.48 -8.19 -15.80
N PRO A 98 -35.87 -7.03 -15.24
CA PRO A 98 -34.96 -6.21 -14.47
C PRO A 98 -34.38 -7.10 -13.41
N LYS A 99 -33.09 -7.42 -13.54
CA LYS A 99 -32.42 -8.19 -12.51
C LYS A 99 -32.51 -7.32 -11.27
N SER A 100 -33.00 -7.89 -10.18
CA SER A 100 -32.91 -7.33 -8.82
C SER A 100 -31.45 -7.29 -8.35
N GLY A 101 -30.57 -6.79 -9.23
CA GLY A 101 -29.16 -6.67 -9.04
C GLY A 101 -28.89 -5.66 -7.95
N TRP A 102 -27.74 -5.84 -7.31
CA TRP A 102 -27.22 -4.92 -6.29
C TRP A 102 -27.22 -3.46 -6.79
N PHE A 103 -27.01 -3.24 -8.09
CA PHE A 103 -26.96 -1.92 -8.70
C PHE A 103 -28.30 -1.19 -8.67
N PHE A 104 -29.41 -1.85 -9.01
CA PHE A 104 -30.73 -1.23 -8.93
C PHE A 104 -31.16 -0.97 -7.50
N LYS A 105 -30.87 -1.92 -6.59
CA LYS A 105 -31.09 -1.69 -5.17
C LYS A 105 -30.32 -0.44 -4.68
N TYR A 106 -29.08 -0.30 -5.14
CA TYR A 106 -28.28 0.88 -4.85
C TYR A 106 -28.93 2.17 -5.39
N VAL A 107 -29.37 2.19 -6.65
CA VAL A 107 -30.07 3.34 -7.25
C VAL A 107 -31.35 3.66 -6.48
N ASP A 108 -32.15 2.66 -6.13
CA ASP A 108 -33.40 2.86 -5.38
C ASP A 108 -33.17 3.43 -3.97
N GLU A 109 -32.03 3.13 -3.33
CA GLU A 109 -31.68 3.60 -1.99
C GLU A 109 -31.01 4.99 -1.99
N HIS A 110 -30.26 5.34 -3.05
CA HIS A 110 -29.35 6.50 -3.05
C HIS A 110 -29.67 7.57 -4.09
N CYS A 111 -30.60 7.30 -5.02
CA CYS A 111 -30.98 8.23 -6.08
C CYS A 111 -32.43 8.72 -5.92
N PRO A 112 -32.81 9.82 -6.59
CA PRO A 112 -34.17 10.34 -6.53
C PRO A 112 -35.19 9.32 -7.02
N THR A 113 -36.41 9.39 -6.48
CA THR A 113 -37.48 8.45 -6.82
C THR A 113 -37.81 8.41 -8.31
N SER A 114 -37.53 9.47 -9.06
CA SER A 114 -37.68 9.54 -10.52
C SER A 114 -36.70 8.65 -11.30
N MET A 115 -35.60 8.19 -10.69
CA MET A 115 -34.68 7.21 -11.27
C MET A 115 -34.90 5.79 -10.76
N THR A 116 -35.86 5.58 -9.85
CA THR A 116 -36.18 4.23 -9.38
C THR A 116 -36.82 3.42 -10.50
N TYR A 117 -36.66 2.09 -10.44
CA TYR A 117 -37.28 1.21 -11.43
C TYR A 117 -38.79 1.45 -11.57
N GLY A 118 -39.50 1.69 -10.47
CA GLY A 118 -40.96 1.91 -10.48
C GLY A 118 -41.40 3.19 -11.20
N SER A 119 -40.60 4.25 -11.14
CA SER A 119 -40.89 5.52 -11.82
C SER A 119 -40.38 5.54 -13.26
N CYS A 120 -39.31 4.81 -13.51
CA CYS A 120 -38.63 4.70 -14.80
C CYS A 120 -39.04 3.45 -15.59
N SER A 121 -40.01 2.68 -15.09
CA SER A 121 -40.58 1.51 -15.78
C SER A 121 -41.27 2.02 -17.04
N LEU A 122 -40.50 1.97 -18.12
CA LEU A 122 -41.04 1.88 -19.45
C LEU A 122 -42.01 0.70 -19.37
N GLY A 123 -43.28 0.92 -19.73
CA GLY A 123 -44.21 -0.19 -19.87
C GLY A 123 -43.69 -1.20 -20.91
N ASN A 124 -44.56 -2.04 -21.44
CA ASN A 124 -44.19 -3.11 -22.39
C ASN A 124 -43.44 -2.64 -23.67
N ASN A 125 -43.24 -1.33 -23.86
CA ASN A 125 -42.43 -0.74 -24.91
C ASN A 125 -40.96 -0.55 -24.46
N TRP A 126 -40.22 -1.66 -24.43
CA TRP A 126 -38.76 -1.66 -24.31
C TRP A 126 -38.05 -0.80 -25.39
N GLU A 127 -38.73 -0.57 -26.53
CA GLU A 127 -38.25 0.29 -27.63
C GLU A 127 -38.05 1.76 -27.22
N THR A 128 -38.72 2.25 -26.17
CA THR A 128 -38.54 3.61 -25.66
C THR A 128 -37.42 3.74 -24.62
N CYS A 129 -36.72 2.65 -24.29
CA CYS A 129 -35.69 2.66 -23.24
C CYS A 129 -34.44 3.50 -23.60
N ASN A 130 -34.41 4.03 -24.82
CA ASN A 130 -33.30 4.78 -25.36
C ASN A 130 -33.71 6.14 -25.95
N THR A 131 -34.93 6.63 -25.73
CA THR A 131 -35.32 7.93 -26.31
C THR A 131 -34.94 9.07 -25.37
N ASP A 132 -34.13 10.01 -25.90
CA ASP A 132 -33.79 11.31 -25.29
C ASP A 132 -35.02 12.24 -25.18
N ALA A 133 -36.20 11.66 -25.09
CA ALA A 133 -37.46 12.36 -25.19
C ALA A 133 -37.70 13.13 -23.90
N SER A 134 -38.00 14.42 -24.02
CA SER A 134 -38.46 15.33 -22.98
C SER A 134 -39.92 15.06 -22.53
N GLY A 135 -40.39 13.82 -22.65
CA GLY A 135 -41.76 13.43 -22.33
C GLY A 135 -41.96 13.11 -20.84
N ARG A 136 -43.19 13.28 -20.33
CA ARG A 136 -43.57 12.75 -19.01
C ARG A 136 -43.57 11.22 -19.08
N GLY A 137 -42.50 10.58 -18.61
CA GLY A 137 -42.35 9.12 -18.57
C GLY A 137 -41.06 8.56 -19.20
N SER A 138 -40.11 9.41 -19.59
CA SER A 138 -38.79 8.99 -20.06
C SER A 138 -37.74 9.17 -18.95
N CYS A 139 -36.82 8.22 -18.88
CA CYS A 139 -35.68 8.29 -17.97
C CYS A 139 -34.65 9.28 -18.53
N PRO A 140 -34.34 10.37 -17.82
CA PRO A 140 -33.40 11.37 -18.33
C PRO A 140 -32.01 10.73 -18.47
N LYS A 141 -31.47 10.73 -19.68
CA LYS A 141 -30.06 10.38 -19.91
C LYS A 141 -29.16 11.55 -19.53
N GLU A 142 -27.95 11.23 -19.09
CA GLU A 142 -26.87 12.20 -18.84
C GLU A 142 -26.72 13.18 -20.02
N ASN A 143 -26.57 12.70 -21.26
CA ASN A 143 -26.37 13.59 -22.40
C ASN A 143 -27.53 14.58 -22.59
N ALA A 144 -28.77 14.18 -22.29
CA ALA A 144 -29.91 15.08 -22.38
C ALA A 144 -29.85 16.15 -21.29
N CYS A 145 -29.38 15.79 -20.10
CA CYS A 145 -29.14 16.71 -18.99
C CYS A 145 -27.97 17.66 -19.26
N ASP A 146 -26.82 17.13 -19.67
CA ASP A 146 -25.63 17.92 -19.99
C ASP A 146 -25.90 18.89 -21.15
N ASN A 147 -26.56 18.44 -22.22
CA ASN A 147 -26.97 19.31 -23.32
C ASN A 147 -27.99 20.37 -22.87
N ALA A 148 -28.92 20.03 -21.98
CA ALA A 148 -29.86 21.01 -21.44
C ALA A 148 -29.14 22.05 -20.59
N MET A 149 -28.11 21.67 -19.84
CA MET A 149 -27.31 22.60 -19.04
C MET A 149 -26.43 23.49 -19.93
N GLU A 150 -25.76 22.94 -20.94
CA GLU A 150 -24.92 23.71 -21.87
C GLU A 150 -25.74 24.73 -22.67
N ASN A 151 -26.93 24.34 -23.15
CA ASN A 151 -27.79 25.21 -23.95
C ASN A 151 -28.58 26.25 -23.13
N ASN A 152 -28.90 25.97 -21.86
CA ASN A 152 -29.69 26.86 -21.01
C ASN A 152 -28.86 27.73 -20.06
N ALA A 153 -27.56 27.46 -19.87
CA ALA A 153 -26.66 28.33 -19.09
C ALA A 153 -26.58 29.79 -19.60
N TYR A 154 -27.12 30.06 -20.79
CA TYR A 154 -27.11 31.37 -21.45
C TYR A 154 -28.48 32.05 -21.57
N LYS A 155 -29.58 31.42 -21.15
CA LYS A 155 -30.95 31.93 -21.39
C LYS A 155 -31.80 31.83 -20.11
N ASP A 156 -31.90 32.96 -19.41
CA ASP A 156 -32.76 33.22 -18.25
C ASP A 156 -32.53 32.38 -16.97
N GLU A 157 -32.16 33.08 -15.89
CA GLU A 157 -31.97 32.53 -14.53
C GLU A 157 -33.19 31.74 -14.01
N SER A 158 -34.40 32.04 -14.50
CA SER A 158 -35.63 31.36 -14.09
C SER A 158 -35.88 30.03 -14.82
N TYR A 159 -35.33 29.83 -16.02
CA TYR A 159 -35.55 28.59 -16.79
C TYR A 159 -34.48 27.54 -16.47
N SER A 160 -33.27 27.97 -16.09
CA SER A 160 -32.19 27.06 -15.73
C SER A 160 -32.49 26.27 -14.45
N ASP A 161 -33.03 26.89 -13.40
CA ASP A 161 -33.28 26.21 -12.11
C ASP A 161 -34.27 25.05 -12.24
N THR A 162 -35.31 25.20 -13.05
CA THR A 162 -36.31 24.14 -13.26
C THR A 162 -35.76 23.01 -14.13
N ALA A 163 -35.02 23.33 -15.20
CA ALA A 163 -34.38 22.32 -16.05
C ALA A 163 -33.28 21.55 -15.30
N LEU A 164 -32.53 22.23 -14.43
CA LEU A 164 -31.50 21.64 -13.58
C LEU A 164 -32.09 20.79 -12.44
N GLN A 165 -33.14 21.27 -11.76
CA GLN A 165 -33.86 20.48 -10.74
C GLN A 165 -34.53 19.24 -11.34
N ASN A 166 -34.90 19.28 -12.62
CA ASN A 166 -35.52 18.15 -13.31
C ASN A 166 -34.53 17.06 -13.77
N CYS A 167 -33.22 17.30 -13.64
CA CYS A 167 -32.21 16.31 -13.98
C CYS A 167 -31.83 15.45 -12.78
N ALA A 168 -32.70 14.48 -12.49
CA ALA A 168 -32.51 13.48 -11.44
C ALA A 168 -31.15 12.74 -11.52
N TYR A 169 -30.56 12.68 -12.72
CA TYR A 169 -29.23 12.15 -12.95
C TYR A 169 -28.14 12.86 -12.14
N HIS A 170 -28.13 14.20 -12.11
CA HIS A 170 -27.12 14.95 -11.36
C HIS A 170 -27.27 14.76 -9.85
N GLU A 171 -28.49 14.66 -9.36
CA GLU A 171 -28.72 14.37 -7.96
C GLU A 171 -28.26 12.94 -7.59
N CYS A 172 -28.54 11.96 -8.44
CA CYS A 172 -28.06 10.58 -8.33
C CYS A 172 -26.52 10.46 -8.42
N ARG A 173 -25.86 11.30 -9.23
CA ARG A 173 -24.38 11.40 -9.27
C ARG A 173 -23.82 11.68 -7.89
N TYR A 174 -24.36 12.65 -7.16
CA TYR A 174 -23.87 12.96 -5.81
C TYR A 174 -24.14 11.83 -4.82
N GLY A 175 -25.27 11.13 -4.94
CA GLY A 175 -25.53 9.89 -4.18
C GLY A 175 -24.44 8.84 -4.42
N THR A 176 -24.02 8.71 -5.69
CA THR A 176 -22.96 7.77 -6.12
C THR A 176 -21.59 8.16 -5.62
N LEU A 177 -21.24 9.43 -5.68
CA LEU A 177 -20.01 9.93 -5.09
C LEU A 177 -19.96 9.70 -3.58
N LYS A 178 -21.07 9.97 -2.89
CA LYS A 178 -21.18 9.75 -1.45
C LYS A 178 -21.03 8.28 -1.09
N TYR A 179 -21.71 7.39 -1.80
CA TYR A 179 -21.59 5.95 -1.58
C TYR A 179 -20.16 5.46 -1.84
N VAL A 180 -19.53 5.88 -2.95
CA VAL A 180 -18.14 5.53 -3.25
C VAL A 180 -17.20 6.06 -2.16
N HIS A 181 -17.44 7.28 -1.67
CA HIS A 181 -16.66 7.85 -0.57
C HIS A 181 -16.79 7.02 0.71
N ASP A 182 -18.01 6.68 1.11
CA ASP A 182 -18.30 5.93 2.32
C ASP A 182 -17.74 4.50 2.28
N GLU A 183 -17.75 3.85 1.10
CA GLU A 183 -17.18 2.51 0.90
C GLU A 183 -15.64 2.53 0.78
N MET A 184 -15.06 3.56 0.17
CA MET A 184 -13.60 3.63 0.02
C MET A 184 -12.87 4.09 1.28
N GLY A 185 -13.53 4.82 2.19
CA GLY A 185 -12.95 5.25 3.46
C GLY A 185 -12.36 4.07 4.27
N PRO A 186 -13.14 3.03 4.60
CA PRO A 186 -12.66 1.83 5.27
C PRO A 186 -11.53 1.11 4.51
N VAL A 187 -11.60 1.08 3.17
CA VAL A 187 -10.57 0.45 2.34
C VAL A 187 -9.23 1.17 2.47
N GLN A 188 -9.23 2.51 2.52
CA GLN A 188 -8.00 3.27 2.75
C GLN A 188 -7.37 2.96 4.11
N ASP A 189 -8.18 2.84 5.15
CA ASP A 189 -7.67 2.55 6.49
C ASP A 189 -7.04 1.14 6.56
N ILE A 190 -7.63 0.17 5.86
CA ILE A 190 -7.04 -1.16 5.69
C ILE A 190 -5.71 -1.08 4.93
N ILE A 191 -5.64 -0.31 3.83
CA ILE A 191 -4.39 -0.14 3.07
C ILE A 191 -3.30 0.47 3.95
N LYS A 192 -3.61 1.54 4.70
CA LYS A 192 -2.66 2.18 5.64
C LYS A 192 -2.17 1.17 6.69
N PHE A 193 -3.08 0.39 7.27
CA PHE A 193 -2.72 -0.66 8.23
C PHE A 193 -1.76 -1.71 7.62
N VAL A 194 -2.07 -2.21 6.42
CA VAL A 194 -1.20 -3.18 5.74
C VAL A 194 0.18 -2.59 5.45
N VAL A 195 0.27 -1.33 5.03
CA VAL A 195 1.54 -0.63 4.83
C VAL A 195 2.36 -0.57 6.13
N TYR A 196 1.75 -0.23 7.27
CA TYR A 196 2.44 -0.23 8.56
C TYR A 196 2.95 -1.62 8.97
N VAL A 197 2.14 -2.67 8.73
CA VAL A 197 2.55 -4.06 9.00
C VAL A 197 3.73 -4.47 8.12
N LEU A 198 3.72 -4.12 6.84
CA LEU A 198 4.82 -4.41 5.92
C LEU A 198 6.11 -3.69 6.34
N LEU A 199 6.02 -2.42 6.75
CA LEU A 199 7.16 -1.66 7.28
C LEU A 199 7.73 -2.30 8.55
N ALA A 200 6.86 -2.75 9.46
CA ALA A 200 7.27 -3.46 10.67
C ALA A 200 7.97 -4.79 10.34
N MET A 201 7.47 -5.56 9.37
CA MET A 201 8.11 -6.79 8.91
C MET A 201 9.49 -6.55 8.31
N ILE A 202 9.65 -5.52 7.48
CA ILE A 202 10.95 -5.15 6.91
C ILE A 202 11.93 -4.77 8.03
N PHE A 203 11.49 -3.96 8.99
CA PHE A 203 12.31 -3.54 10.12
C PHE A 203 12.74 -4.72 11.00
N LEU A 204 11.81 -5.61 11.36
CA LEU A 204 12.11 -6.83 12.12
C LEU A 204 13.06 -7.76 11.35
N THR A 205 12.86 -7.92 10.04
CA THR A 205 13.76 -8.73 9.21
C THR A 205 15.17 -8.13 9.19
N GLY A 206 15.28 -6.80 9.08
CA GLY A 206 16.56 -6.09 9.20
C GLY A 206 17.22 -6.33 10.56
N LEU A 207 16.46 -6.24 11.66
CA LEU A 207 16.98 -6.54 13.00
C LEU A 207 17.43 -7.99 13.12
N LEU A 208 16.67 -8.96 12.61
CA LEU A 208 17.06 -10.38 12.63
C LEU A 208 18.36 -10.63 11.85
N ILE A 209 18.57 -9.96 10.73
CA ILE A 209 19.80 -10.06 9.95
C ILE A 209 20.98 -9.42 10.72
N CYS A 210 20.76 -8.26 11.35
CA CYS A 210 21.78 -7.58 12.14
C CYS A 210 22.10 -8.34 13.45
N TYR A 211 21.13 -9.04 14.02
CA TYR A 211 21.28 -9.84 15.23
C TYR A 211 21.93 -11.18 14.89
N ASN A 212 23.21 -11.17 14.51
CA ASN A 212 24.00 -12.39 14.36
C ASN A 212 24.36 -12.93 15.76
N PRO A 213 23.70 -13.99 16.27
CA PRO A 213 23.92 -14.45 17.64
C PRO A 213 25.32 -15.04 17.87
N GLN A 214 26.09 -15.31 16.81
CA GLN A 214 27.47 -15.80 16.94
C GLN A 214 28.48 -14.72 17.29
N ASP A 215 28.19 -13.43 17.02
CA ASP A 215 29.16 -12.36 17.28
C ASP A 215 29.29 -12.00 18.76
N ASP A 216 28.24 -12.19 19.58
CA ASP A 216 28.29 -11.74 20.97
C ASP A 216 28.90 -12.78 21.92
N VAL A 217 28.53 -14.06 21.79
CA VAL A 217 28.91 -15.07 22.81
C VAL A 217 30.35 -15.54 22.65
N SER A 218 30.80 -15.75 21.41
CA SER A 218 32.15 -16.25 21.13
C SER A 218 33.23 -15.18 21.34
N GLN A 219 32.97 -13.92 21.00
CA GLN A 219 33.92 -12.82 21.23
C GLN A 219 33.97 -12.38 22.70
N GLN A 220 32.86 -12.48 23.46
CA GLN A 220 32.88 -12.23 24.91
C GLN A 220 33.59 -13.36 25.68
N LEU A 221 33.46 -14.63 25.27
CA LEU A 221 34.21 -15.76 25.86
C LEU A 221 35.73 -15.70 25.58
N VAL A 222 36.13 -15.15 24.44
CA VAL A 222 37.56 -14.91 24.13
C VAL A 222 38.11 -13.73 24.93
N LYS A 223 37.32 -12.66 25.15
CA LYS A 223 37.75 -11.52 25.98
C LYS A 223 37.78 -11.79 27.48
N THR A 224 36.97 -12.73 27.98
CA THR A 224 36.99 -13.12 29.41
C THR A 224 38.19 -14.00 29.77
N GLY A 225 39.00 -14.45 28.80
CA GLY A 225 40.24 -15.17 29.06
C GLY A 225 40.07 -16.54 29.71
N VAL A 226 38.84 -17.07 29.75
CA VAL A 226 38.50 -18.35 30.41
C VAL A 226 38.67 -19.56 29.47
N MET A 227 39.04 -19.37 28.21
CA MET A 227 39.64 -20.46 27.44
C MET A 227 41.16 -20.44 27.62
N VAL A 228 41.60 -21.03 28.73
CA VAL A 228 42.95 -21.60 28.82
C VAL A 228 42.98 -22.69 27.76
N GLU A 229 43.47 -22.33 26.58
CA GLU A 229 43.87 -23.29 25.57
C GLU A 229 44.94 -24.16 26.22
N THR A 230 44.53 -25.26 26.84
CA THR A 230 45.42 -26.32 27.28
C THR A 230 46.04 -26.93 26.03
N ARG A 231 46.99 -26.21 25.45
CA ARG A 231 48.05 -26.82 24.65
C ARG A 231 48.61 -27.88 25.58
N LYS A 232 48.37 -29.15 25.23
CA LYS A 232 49.15 -30.25 25.76
C LYS A 232 50.59 -29.99 25.34
N VAL A 233 51.32 -29.25 26.18
CA VAL A 233 52.77 -29.09 26.08
C VAL A 233 53.30 -30.51 26.21
N LYS A 234 53.71 -31.06 25.07
CA LYS A 234 54.43 -32.33 25.00
C LYS A 234 55.69 -32.12 25.82
N LYS A 235 55.74 -32.76 26.99
CA LYS A 235 56.84 -32.70 27.97
C LYS A 235 58.17 -32.95 27.21
N PRO A 236 59.08 -31.97 27.13
CA PRO A 236 60.41 -32.27 26.62
C PRO A 236 61.14 -33.15 27.63
N GLU A 237 61.67 -34.26 27.13
CA GLU A 237 62.55 -35.19 27.85
C GLU A 237 63.82 -34.43 28.29
N PRO A 238 64.22 -34.50 29.58
CA PRO A 238 65.39 -33.79 30.07
C PRO A 238 66.65 -34.52 29.61
N ARG A 239 67.43 -33.88 28.73
CA ARG A 239 68.84 -34.26 28.50
C ARG A 239 69.75 -33.07 28.75
N GLY A 240 70.66 -33.27 29.70
CA GLY A 240 72.02 -32.76 29.63
C GLY A 240 72.21 -31.31 30.06
N LEU A 241 72.67 -31.15 31.30
CA LEU A 241 73.39 -29.97 31.78
C LEU A 241 74.56 -29.63 30.81
N GLY A 242 74.66 -28.36 30.45
CA GLY A 242 75.89 -27.72 29.99
C GLY A 242 75.97 -26.32 30.60
N PRO A 243 77.06 -25.93 31.30
CA PRO A 243 77.20 -24.61 31.87
C PRO A 243 77.89 -23.65 30.89
N GLY A 244 77.46 -22.39 30.90
CA GLY A 244 78.04 -21.29 30.13
C GLY A 244 76.93 -20.54 29.41
N GLY A 245 76.60 -19.28 29.68
CA GLY A 245 77.34 -18.20 30.30
C GLY A 245 77.09 -16.97 29.45
N VAL A 246 76.74 -15.83 30.08
CA VAL A 246 76.97 -14.45 29.56
C VAL A 246 76.08 -14.09 28.33
N ASP A 247 75.43 -12.95 28.11
CA ASP A 247 75.38 -11.61 28.70
C ASP A 247 74.06 -10.93 28.27
N ARG A 248 73.50 -10.10 29.16
CA ARG A 248 73.20 -8.68 28.94
C ARG A 248 72.77 -8.22 27.52
N ARG A 249 71.48 -7.87 27.35
CA ARG A 249 71.12 -6.63 26.63
C ARG A 249 69.77 -6.03 27.08
N LYS A 250 69.93 -4.81 27.57
CA LYS A 250 68.95 -3.80 27.95
C LYS A 250 68.44 -3.14 26.66
N SER A 251 67.12 -3.03 26.45
CA SER A 251 66.58 -1.99 25.57
C SER A 251 65.24 -1.49 26.09
N THR A 252 65.33 -0.30 26.65
CA THR A 252 64.29 0.69 26.91
C THR A 252 63.61 1.16 25.62
N GLY A 253 62.35 1.60 25.71
CA GLY A 253 61.62 2.31 24.64
C GLY A 253 60.11 2.10 24.76
N ASN A 254 59.34 2.83 25.57
CA ASN A 254 58.99 4.25 25.57
C ASN A 254 57.70 4.57 24.78
N HIS A 255 56.79 5.24 25.50
CA HIS A 255 55.66 6.11 25.13
C HIS A 255 54.97 6.04 23.76
N GLY A 256 53.63 5.94 23.84
CA GLY A 256 52.69 6.43 22.84
C GLY A 256 51.38 6.88 23.48
N SER A 257 51.33 8.12 23.95
CA SER A 257 50.14 8.85 24.40
C SER A 257 49.45 9.53 23.19
N GLY A 258 48.12 9.54 23.16
CA GLY A 258 47.32 10.38 22.24
C GLY A 258 46.05 9.64 21.79
N GLY A 259 44.84 10.18 21.86
CA GLY A 259 44.45 11.56 22.05
C GLY A 259 42.98 11.69 22.44
N ARG A 260 42.71 12.91 22.88
CA ARG A 260 41.49 13.51 23.44
C ARG A 260 40.54 13.95 22.31
N GLN A 261 39.30 14.27 22.69
CA GLN A 261 38.30 15.16 22.04
C GLN A 261 37.03 14.45 21.56
N ARG A 262 35.82 15.00 21.64
CA ARG A 262 35.20 16.11 22.41
C ARG A 262 33.70 16.03 22.10
N MET A 263 32.88 16.46 23.05
CA MET A 263 31.42 16.65 22.96
C MET A 263 30.98 17.58 21.83
N SER A 264 29.76 17.37 21.31
CA SER A 264 28.72 18.39 21.04
C SER A 264 27.44 17.63 20.65
N ASN A 265 26.32 17.60 21.37
CA ASN A 265 25.41 18.62 21.90
C ASN A 265 24.60 19.39 20.82
N SER A 266 23.27 19.22 20.92
CA SER A 266 22.19 20.22 20.76
C SER A 266 21.86 20.84 19.39
N GLY A 267 20.59 20.69 18.99
CA GLY A 267 19.81 21.61 18.14
C GLY A 267 18.44 20.98 17.83
N ASN A 268 17.35 21.21 18.59
CA ASN A 268 16.38 22.33 18.50
C ASN A 268 16.02 22.74 17.07
N ARG A 269 14.82 22.38 16.60
CA ARG A 269 13.57 23.19 16.57
C ARG A 269 13.66 24.41 15.65
N VAL A 270 12.91 24.34 14.55
CA VAL A 270 12.02 25.41 14.07
C VAL A 270 10.67 24.75 13.84
#